data_AF-A0A934FK47-F1
#
_entry.id   AF-A0A934FK47-F1
#
_cell.length_a   1.000
_cell.length_b   1.000
_cell.length_c   1.000
_cell.angle_alpha   90.00
_cell.angle_beta   90.00
_cell.angle_gamma   90.00
#
_symmetry.space_group_name_H-M   'P 1'
#
loop_
_entity.id
_entity.type
_entity.pdbx_description
1 polymer ?
#
loop_
_entity_poly.entity_id
_entity_poly.type
_entity_poly.pdbx_seq_one_letter_code
_entity_poly.pdbx_strand_id
1 'polypeptide(L)'
;MLSPLSWWNDLFVNVPLALAFAWIVSLFWPAVFGASFVLGYWLTNVLGLVLMQKGAQQALSEKPGPYSRRQLIADLGISLAYTLLIIALVQHGVIKPLPDYLPQRAP
;
A
#
# COMPACT_ATOMS: atom_id res chain seq x y z
N MET A 1 2.70 3.53 -3.06
CA MET A 1 2.12 2.17 -2.98
C MET A 1 1.08 2.14 -1.85
N LEU A 2 0.02 2.95 -1.96
CA LEU A 2 -1.06 3.07 -0.96
C LEU A 2 -2.42 3.12 -1.67
N SER A 3 -2.55 2.34 -2.76
CA SER A 3 -3.83 2.17 -3.42
C SER A 3 -4.62 1.10 -2.65
N PRO A 4 -5.95 1.20 -2.50
CA PRO A 4 -6.77 0.18 -1.85
C PRO A 4 -6.73 -1.19 -2.58
N LEU A 5 -6.18 -1.23 -3.80
CA LEU A 5 -5.85 -2.45 -4.58
C LEU A 5 -4.42 -2.97 -4.32
N SER A 6 -3.74 -2.47 -3.28
CA SER A 6 -2.44 -3.02 -2.87
C SER A 6 -2.68 -4.41 -2.28
N TRP A 7 -2.01 -5.42 -2.80
CA TRP A 7 -2.16 -6.84 -2.40
C TRP A 7 -2.14 -7.08 -0.88
N TRP A 8 -1.41 -6.26 -0.11
CA TRP A 8 -1.40 -6.29 1.36
C TRP A 8 -2.76 -5.91 1.98
N ASN A 9 -3.39 -4.84 1.49
CA ASN A 9 -4.70 -4.40 1.99
C ASN A 9 -5.78 -5.45 1.70
N ASP A 10 -5.73 -6.06 0.52
CA ASP A 10 -6.67 -7.13 0.18
C ASP A 10 -6.54 -8.32 1.12
N LEU A 11 -5.30 -8.79 1.36
CA LEU A 11 -5.07 -9.98 2.17
C LEU A 11 -5.42 -9.79 3.65
N PHE A 12 -5.12 -8.62 4.23
CA PHE A 12 -5.28 -8.38 5.67
C PHE A 12 -6.57 -7.65 6.06
N VAL A 13 -7.23 -6.96 5.13
CA VAL A 13 -8.44 -6.16 5.43
C VAL A 13 -9.64 -6.67 4.64
N ASN A 14 -9.57 -6.67 3.31
CA ASN A 14 -10.75 -6.97 2.49
C ASN A 14 -11.16 -8.45 2.58
N VAL A 15 -10.22 -9.39 2.51
CA VAL A 15 -10.50 -10.84 2.60
C VAL A 15 -11.08 -11.23 3.97
N PRO A 16 -10.50 -10.83 5.12
CA PRO A 16 -11.09 -11.14 6.43
C PRO A 16 -12.49 -10.55 6.63
N LEU A 17 -12.72 -9.30 6.19
CA LEU A 17 -14.04 -8.67 6.28
C LEU A 17 -15.07 -9.34 5.35
N ALA A 18 -14.66 -9.67 4.12
CA ALA A 18 -15.51 -10.42 3.19
C ALA A 18 -15.87 -11.81 3.72
N LEU A 19 -14.92 -12.48 4.37
CA LEU A 19 -15.13 -13.77 5.02
C LEU A 19 -16.11 -13.65 6.19
N ALA A 20 -15.92 -12.67 7.07
CA ALA A 20 -16.83 -12.41 8.18
C ALA A 20 -18.25 -12.10 7.69
N PHE A 21 -18.37 -11.28 6.64
CA PHE A 21 -19.65 -10.98 6.00
C PHE A 21 -20.32 -12.24 5.42
N ALA A 22 -19.58 -13.02 4.63
CA ALA A 22 -20.08 -14.26 4.06
C ALA A 22 -20.50 -15.27 5.13
N TRP A 23 -19.73 -15.35 6.22
CA TRP A 23 -20.02 -16.21 7.35
C TRP A 23 -21.33 -15.82 8.02
N ILE A 24 -21.55 -14.53 8.30
CA ILE A 24 -22.81 -14.02 8.86
C ILE A 24 -23.99 -14.34 7.94
N VAL A 25 -23.86 -14.13 6.64
CA VAL A 25 -24.93 -14.44 5.67
C VAL A 25 -25.21 -15.95 5.62
N SER A 26 -24.16 -16.77 5.71
CA SER A 26 -24.28 -18.22 5.66
C SER A 26 -24.95 -18.84 6.89
N LEU A 27 -25.04 -18.12 8.02
CA LEU A 27 -25.83 -18.56 9.18
C LEU A 27 -27.32 -18.71 8.84
N PHE A 28 -27.80 -17.91 7.88
CA PHE A 28 -29.20 -17.95 7.44
C PHE A 28 -29.35 -18.76 6.15
N TRP A 29 -28.40 -18.63 5.21
CA TRP A 29 -28.45 -19.25 3.89
C TRP A 29 -27.07 -19.83 3.51
N PRO A 30 -26.74 -21.08 3.91
CA PRO A 30 -25.42 -21.65 3.68
C PRO A 30 -25.02 -21.73 2.20
N ALA A 31 -26.01 -21.96 1.32
CA ALA A 31 -25.80 -22.15 -0.12
C ALA A 31 -25.26 -20.89 -0.84
N VAL A 32 -25.41 -19.70 -0.26
CA VAL A 32 -24.96 -18.45 -0.90
C VAL A 32 -23.58 -17.98 -0.43
N PHE A 33 -22.89 -18.72 0.46
CA PHE A 33 -21.62 -18.29 1.05
C PHE A 33 -20.60 -17.76 0.02
N GLY A 34 -20.39 -18.48 -1.09
CA GLY A 34 -19.46 -18.05 -2.13
C GLY A 34 -19.87 -16.75 -2.80
N ALA A 35 -21.16 -16.60 -3.14
CA ALA A 35 -21.68 -15.36 -3.72
C ALA A 35 -21.60 -14.19 -2.71
N SER A 36 -21.93 -14.44 -1.45
CA SER A 36 -21.84 -13.45 -0.37
C SER A 36 -20.40 -13.02 -0.10
N PHE A 37 -19.43 -13.92 -0.19
CA PHE A 37 -18.01 -13.59 -0.08
C PHE A 37 -17.56 -12.65 -1.19
N VAL A 38 -17.90 -12.96 -2.44
CA VAL A 38 -17.57 -12.09 -3.59
C VAL A 38 -18.22 -10.72 -3.45
N LEU A 39 -19.50 -10.67 -3.07
CA LEU A 39 -20.21 -9.42 -2.83
C LEU A 39 -19.60 -8.63 -1.66
N GLY A 40 -19.25 -9.30 -0.57
CA GLY A 40 -18.59 -8.69 0.59
C GLY A 40 -17.25 -8.09 0.20
N TYR A 41 -16.45 -8.81 -0.59
CA TYR A 41 -15.16 -8.35 -1.09
C TYR A 41 -15.28 -7.11 -2.01
N TRP A 42 -16.27 -7.09 -2.89
CA TRP A 42 -16.55 -5.90 -3.71
C TRP A 42 -16.98 -4.71 -2.84
N LEU A 43 -17.84 -4.95 -1.85
CA LEU A 43 -18.30 -3.91 -0.95
C LEU A 43 -17.14 -3.33 -0.12
N THR A 44 -16.26 -4.16 0.43
CA THR A 44 -15.09 -3.69 1.20
C THR A 44 -14.12 -2.90 0.32
N ASN A 45 -13.96 -3.29 -0.95
CA ASN A 45 -13.15 -2.52 -1.91
C ASN A 45 -13.73 -1.14 -2.20
N VAL A 46 -15.03 -1.05 -2.48
CA VAL A 46 -15.71 0.23 -2.73
C VAL A 46 -15.69 1.12 -1.49
N LEU A 47 -15.97 0.55 -0.31
CA LEU A 47 -15.92 1.29 0.94
C LEU A 47 -14.51 1.78 1.25
N GLY A 48 -13.48 0.94 1.04
CA GLY A 48 -12.08 1.31 1.20
C GLY A 48 -11.70 2.50 0.32
N LEU A 49 -12.13 2.50 -0.94
CA LEU A 49 -11.90 3.61 -1.86
C LEU A 49 -12.61 4.90 -1.42
N VAL A 50 -13.88 4.81 -1.02
CA VAL A 50 -14.66 5.97 -0.53
C VAL A 50 -14.06 6.54 0.75
N LEU A 51 -13.64 5.69 1.69
CA LEU A 51 -13.00 6.12 2.94
C LEU A 51 -11.65 6.77 2.67
N MET A 52 -10.84 6.23 1.76
CA MET A 52 -9.58 6.86 1.37
C MET A 52 -9.79 8.23 0.73
N GLN A 53 -10.80 8.37 -0.13
CA GLN A 53 -11.10 9.63 -0.79
C GLN A 53 -11.59 10.68 0.21
N LYS A 54 -12.45 10.29 1.16
CA LYS A 54 -12.88 11.17 2.26
C LYS A 54 -11.73 11.52 3.20
N GLY A 55 -10.91 10.55 3.58
CA GLY A 55 -9.74 10.75 4.43
C GLY A 55 -8.69 11.63 3.76
N ALA A 56 -8.44 11.45 2.47
CA ALA A 56 -7.56 12.33 1.69
C ALA A 56 -8.13 13.75 1.59
N GLN A 57 -9.43 13.89 1.32
CA GLN A 57 -10.07 15.21 1.31
C GLN A 57 -9.98 15.90 2.68
N GLN A 58 -10.16 15.16 3.78
CA GLN A 58 -10.04 15.71 5.14
C GLN A 58 -8.59 16.07 5.46
N ALA A 59 -7.63 15.19 5.18
CA ALA A 59 -6.20 15.44 5.41
C ALA A 59 -5.65 16.58 4.54
N LEU A 60 -6.21 16.81 3.35
CA LEU A 60 -5.86 17.94 2.49
C LEU A 60 -6.61 19.23 2.88
N SER A 61 -7.78 19.11 3.51
CA SER A 61 -8.61 20.24 3.97
C SER A 61 -8.18 20.75 5.35
N GLU A 62 -7.68 19.88 6.23
CA GLU A 62 -6.89 20.25 7.39
C GLU A 62 -5.55 20.78 6.89
N LYS A 63 -5.51 22.07 6.52
CA LYS A 63 -4.30 22.76 6.04
C LYS A 63 -3.08 22.33 6.86
N PRO A 64 -2.16 21.49 6.32
CA PRO A 64 -0.77 21.70 6.68
C PRO A 64 -0.49 23.12 6.16
N GLY A 65 0.08 24.01 6.96
CA GLY A 65 0.57 25.29 6.40
C GLY A 65 1.31 25.00 5.09
N PRO A 66 1.16 25.84 4.04
CA PRO A 66 1.64 25.53 2.70
C PRO A 66 3.07 24.99 2.80
N TYR A 67 3.31 23.79 2.24
CA TYR A 67 4.60 23.11 2.30
C TYR A 67 5.66 24.14 1.94
N SER A 68 6.44 24.56 2.94
CA SER A 68 7.30 25.72 2.76
C SER A 68 8.32 25.34 1.69
N ARG A 69 8.69 26.27 0.79
CA ARG A 69 9.76 26.02 -0.18
C ARG A 69 11.02 25.47 0.52
N ARG A 70 11.23 25.84 1.77
CA ARG A 70 12.30 25.31 2.65
C ARG A 70 12.14 23.82 2.97
N GLN A 71 10.93 23.33 3.25
CA GLN A 71 10.66 21.92 3.51
C GLN A 71 10.80 21.09 2.23
N LEU A 72 10.31 21.59 1.09
CA LEU A 72 10.52 20.93 -0.20
C LEU A 72 12.02 20.80 -0.52
N ILE A 73 12.79 21.89 -0.36
CA ILE A 73 14.23 21.88 -0.59
C ILE A 73 14.95 20.96 0.41
N ALA A 74 14.51 20.91 1.67
CA ALA A 74 15.07 20.00 2.67
C ALA A 74 14.82 18.54 2.29
N ASP A 75 13.60 18.16 1.90
CA ASP A 75 13.27 16.80 1.50
C ASP A 75 13.99 16.38 0.21
N LEU A 76 14.09 17.29 -0.76
CA LEU A 76 14.92 17.10 -1.95
C LEU A 76 16.40 16.93 -1.60
N GLY A 77 16.93 17.75 -0.69
CA GLY A 77 18.31 17.64 -0.22
C GLY A 77 18.57 16.31 0.49
N ILE A 78 17.65 15.87 1.36
CA ILE A 78 17.76 14.61 2.09
C ILE A 78 17.69 13.42 1.14
N SER A 79 16.75 13.41 0.20
CA SER A 79 16.62 12.32 -0.78
C SER A 79 17.82 12.25 -1.74
N LEU A 80 18.35 13.40 -2.18
CA LEU A 80 19.56 13.45 -3.01
C LEU A 80 20.79 12.98 -2.23
N ALA A 81 20.96 13.43 -0.98
CA ALA A 81 22.05 13.02 -0.10
C ALA A 81 22.01 11.51 0.17
N TYR A 82 20.83 10.96 0.44
CA TYR A 82 20.64 9.53 0.65
C TYR A 82 20.98 8.72 -0.62
N THR A 83 20.58 9.23 -1.80
CA THR A 83 20.92 8.60 -3.09
C THR A 83 22.43 8.62 -3.33
N LEU A 84 23.09 9.75 -3.10
CA LEU A 84 24.55 9.86 -3.22
C LEU A 84 25.29 8.95 -2.23
N LEU A 85 24.78 8.85 -0.99
CA LEU A 85 25.31 7.95 0.02
C LEU A 85 25.24 6.49 -0.43
N ILE A 86 24.09 6.04 -0.96
CA ILE A 86 23.94 4.70 -1.52
C ILE A 86 24.93 4.48 -2.66
N ILE A 87 25.05 5.41 -3.60
CA ILE A 87 25.99 5.31 -4.73
C ILE A 87 27.42 5.19 -4.22
N ALA A 88 27.82 6.00 -3.24
CA ALA A 88 29.15 5.95 -2.64
C ALA A 88 29.41 4.61 -1.93
N LEU A 89 28.43 4.09 -1.19
CA LEU A 89 28.51 2.78 -0.54
C LEU A 89 28.64 1.63 -1.55
N VAL A 90 27.98 1.75 -2.70
CA VAL A 90 28.10 0.79 -3.81
C VAL A 90 29.48 0.87 -4.45
N GLN A 91 30.00 2.07 -4.71
CA GLN A 91 31.34 2.26 -5.28
C GLN A 91 32.45 1.76 -4.34
N HIS A 92 32.30 1.96 -3.03
CA HIS A 92 33.22 1.42 -2.01
C HIS A 92 33.02 -0.08 -1.72
N GLY A 93 32.07 -0.74 -2.37
CA GLY A 93 31.84 -2.18 -2.24
C GLY A 93 31.26 -2.62 -0.89
N VAL A 94 30.77 -1.68 -0.07
CA VAL A 94 30.10 -1.98 1.21
C VAL A 94 28.74 -2.64 0.94
N ILE A 95 28.06 -2.18 -0.11
CA ILE A 95 26.77 -2.71 -0.56
C ILE A 95 26.93 -3.17 -2.01
N LYS A 96 26.57 -4.42 -2.31
CA LYS A 96 26.58 -4.90 -3.70
C LYS A 96 25.27 -4.50 -4.39
N PRO A 97 25.26 -4.23 -5.70
CA PRO A 97 24.01 -4.05 -6.42
C PRO A 97 23.20 -5.36 -6.39
N LEU A 98 21.87 -5.26 -6.29
CA LEU A 98 20.95 -6.41 -6.17
C LEU A 98 21.22 -7.59 -7.13
N PRO A 99 21.63 -7.39 -8.40
CA PRO A 99 21.94 -8.49 -9.31
C PRO A 99 23.02 -9.46 -8.78
N ASP A 100 23.94 -8.98 -7.94
CA ASP A 100 25.03 -9.80 -7.41
C ASP A 100 24.61 -10.67 -6.21
N TYR A 101 23.43 -10.41 -5.63
CA TYR A 101 22.86 -11.22 -4.57
C TYR A 101 21.93 -12.31 -5.09
N LEU A 102 21.53 -12.24 -6.36
CA LEU A 102 20.69 -13.25 -7.00
C LEU A 102 21.58 -14.29 -7.70
N PRO A 103 21.35 -15.60 -7.49
CA PRO A 103 22.10 -16.62 -8.22
C PRO A 103 21.84 -16.44 -9.72
N GLN A 104 22.90 -16.26 -10.51
CA GLN A 104 22.83 -16.28 -11.97
C GLN A 104 22.22 -17.63 -12.39
N ARG A 105 20.98 -17.61 -12.90
CA ARG A 105 20.47 -18.77 -13.62
C ARG A 105 21.30 -18.87 -14.90
N ALA A 106 22.16 -19.90 -14.97
CA ALA A 106 22.81 -20.30 -16.20
C ALA A 106 21.75 -20.62 -17.27
N PRO A 107 22.05 -20.36 -18.56
CA PRO A 107 21.12 -20.55 -19.67
C PRO A 107 20.67 -22.01 -19.84
#